data_AF-A0A840CY80-F1
#
_entry.id   AF-A0A840CY80-F1
#
_cell.length_a   1.000
_cell.length_b   1.000
_cell.length_c   1.000
_cell.angle_alpha   90.00
_cell.angle_beta   90.00
_cell.angle_gamma   90.00
#
_symmetry.space_group_name_H-M   'P 1'
#
loop_
_entity.id
_entity.type
_entity.pdbx_description
1 polymer ?
#
loop_
_entity_poly.entity_id
_entity_poly.type
_entity_poly.pdbx_seq_one_letter_code
_entity_poly.pdbx_strand_id
1 'polypeptide(L)'
;MIIDELQKLYRSYTGVPATDITELPSSGSNRRYFRLTGVQSLIGVCGTSIEENESFLYMASHFRKCGLPVPEVYGVSADKTYYLQEDLGDTLLFNVIEKGRATSVFSEEEKELLRKSIRLLPAIQFAGADGFDFTRCYPQSEFNQRSILWDLNYFKYCFLKATGMEFQEDRLEDDFQKMSDVLLRSSSATFMYRDFQSRNVMVKEGEPWLIDFQGGRKGPFYYDVASFLWQAKAKYPDSLRRELLTEYLEVLRKYKPIDESYFYSQLRHFVLFRTLQVLGAYGFRGYFEKKPHFIQSVPFAIENLRELLREEYPEYPYLCKVLRDLTQLKQFTDDLKKRQLTVKVMSFAYKKGIPNDPSGNGGGFVFDCRAVNNPGKYERYKPFTGLDEPVIHFLEEDGEIFPFLEHAYALVDASVKRYMERGFTNLSVYFGCTGGQHRSVYSAQHLAEHINRQFGVKVELVHREQNIESVFDAKG
;
A
#
# COMPACT_ATOMS: atom_id res chain seq x y z
N MET A 1 12.61 -39.76 -12.73
CA MET A 1 12.84 -38.43 -12.10
C MET A 1 11.74 -37.49 -12.61
N ILE A 2 11.37 -36.41 -11.90
CA ILE A 2 10.18 -35.57 -12.19
C ILE A 2 9.98 -35.25 -13.69
N ILE A 3 11.07 -34.92 -14.39
CA ILE A 3 11.08 -34.62 -15.83
C ILE A 3 10.50 -35.78 -16.67
N ASP A 4 10.80 -37.03 -16.33
CA ASP A 4 10.30 -38.20 -17.05
C ASP A 4 8.78 -38.33 -16.94
N GLU A 5 8.22 -38.07 -15.76
CA GLU A 5 6.76 -38.13 -15.54
C GLU A 5 6.05 -36.99 -16.27
N LEU A 6 6.62 -35.78 -16.23
CA LEU A 6 6.09 -34.64 -16.99
C LEU A 6 6.20 -34.88 -18.51
N GLN A 7 7.28 -35.49 -18.99
CA GLN A 7 7.45 -35.84 -20.40
C GLN A 7 6.45 -36.90 -20.87
N LYS A 8 6.18 -37.91 -20.03
CA LYS A 8 5.11 -38.90 -20.29
C LYS A 8 3.74 -38.22 -20.37
N LEU A 9 3.45 -37.35 -19.42
CA LEU A 9 2.17 -36.65 -19.36
C LEU A 9 1.98 -35.72 -20.58
N TYR A 10 3.03 -35.00 -20.97
CA TYR A 10 3.03 -34.12 -22.14
C TYR A 10 2.79 -34.92 -23.42
N ARG A 11 3.50 -36.03 -23.60
CA ARG A 11 3.30 -36.93 -24.74
C ARG A 11 1.91 -37.56 -24.75
N SER A 12 1.37 -37.90 -23.59
CA SER A 12 0.01 -38.44 -23.47
C SER A 12 -1.06 -37.43 -23.92
N TYR A 13 -0.82 -36.14 -23.69
CA TYR A 13 -1.75 -35.07 -24.06
C TYR A 13 -1.57 -34.62 -25.52
N THR A 14 -0.34 -34.34 -25.95
CA THR A 14 -0.05 -33.77 -27.28
C THR A 14 0.23 -34.81 -28.37
N GLY A 15 0.43 -36.07 -28.00
CA GLY A 15 0.85 -37.16 -28.90
C GLY A 15 2.36 -37.21 -29.18
N VAL A 16 3.13 -36.15 -28.85
CA VAL A 16 4.57 -36.05 -29.11
C VAL A 16 5.34 -35.62 -27.85
N PRO A 17 6.62 -36.00 -27.70
CA PRO A 17 7.44 -35.53 -26.58
C PRO A 17 7.62 -34.00 -26.61
N ALA A 18 7.76 -33.37 -25.43
CA ALA A 18 8.24 -31.99 -25.37
C ALA A 18 9.68 -31.93 -25.90
N THR A 19 10.01 -30.87 -26.61
CA THR A 19 11.35 -30.59 -27.15
C THR A 19 12.29 -30.06 -26.09
N ASP A 20 11.77 -29.33 -25.09
CA ASP A 20 12.54 -28.81 -23.96
C ASP A 20 11.70 -28.83 -22.67
N ILE A 21 12.35 -29.06 -21.53
CA ILE A 21 11.73 -29.00 -20.20
C ILE A 21 12.65 -28.20 -19.28
N THR A 22 12.22 -26.99 -18.93
CA THR A 22 13.00 -26.07 -18.09
C THR A 22 12.27 -25.84 -16.76
N GLU A 23 12.98 -26.00 -15.63
CA GLU A 23 12.42 -25.67 -14.32
C GLU A 23 12.31 -24.15 -14.13
N LEU A 24 11.15 -23.68 -13.67
CA LEU A 24 10.91 -22.28 -13.34
C LEU A 24 11.38 -21.97 -11.91
N PRO A 25 11.77 -20.72 -11.62
CA PRO A 25 12.19 -20.32 -10.27
C PRO A 25 11.12 -20.66 -9.21
N SER A 26 11.57 -21.17 -8.06
CA SER A 26 10.67 -21.48 -6.94
C SER A 26 9.99 -20.21 -6.42
N SER A 27 8.66 -20.27 -6.30
CA SER A 27 7.78 -19.16 -5.91
C SER A 27 7.32 -19.20 -4.44
N GLY A 28 8.16 -19.75 -3.54
CA GLY A 28 7.87 -19.80 -2.09
C GLY A 28 6.84 -20.86 -1.66
N SER A 29 6.27 -21.59 -2.62
CA SER A 29 5.56 -22.85 -2.42
C SER A 29 6.53 -24.03 -2.50
N ASN A 30 6.16 -25.16 -1.88
CA ASN A 30 6.90 -26.42 -2.02
C ASN A 30 6.68 -27.08 -3.39
N ARG A 31 5.78 -26.56 -4.23
CA ARG A 31 5.57 -27.05 -5.60
C ARG A 31 6.70 -26.63 -6.52
N ARG A 32 6.98 -27.48 -7.50
CA ARG A 32 7.96 -27.21 -8.55
C ARG A 32 7.22 -27.08 -9.87
N TYR A 33 7.56 -26.04 -10.62
CA TYR A 33 6.95 -25.70 -11.90
C TYR A 33 7.98 -25.86 -13.00
N PHE A 34 7.57 -26.42 -14.13
CA PHE A 34 8.42 -26.65 -15.29
C PHE A 34 7.70 -26.13 -16.51
N ARG A 35 8.39 -25.38 -17.37
CA ARG A 35 7.90 -25.03 -18.71
C ARG A 35 8.30 -26.14 -19.67
N LEU A 36 7.31 -26.76 -20.31
CA LEU A 36 7.48 -27.78 -21.34
C LEU A 36 7.21 -27.14 -22.70
N THR A 37 8.25 -27.01 -23.51
CA THR A 37 8.18 -26.45 -24.86
C THR A 37 8.05 -27.59 -25.87
N GLY A 38 7.19 -27.43 -26.88
CA GLY A 38 7.00 -28.40 -27.95
C GLY A 38 5.99 -27.89 -28.97
N VAL A 39 5.08 -28.74 -29.43
CA VAL A 39 3.96 -28.31 -30.31
C VAL A 39 3.04 -27.28 -29.65
N GLN A 40 2.98 -27.29 -28.32
CA GLN A 40 2.32 -26.30 -27.48
C GLN A 40 3.15 -26.07 -26.21
N SER A 41 3.32 -24.82 -25.76
CA SER A 41 3.95 -24.54 -24.46
C SER A 41 2.97 -24.83 -23.33
N LEU A 42 3.38 -25.62 -22.35
CA LEU A 42 2.58 -26.00 -21.18
C LEU A 42 3.41 -25.86 -19.89
N ILE A 43 2.73 -25.67 -18.76
CA ILE A 43 3.36 -25.70 -17.44
C ILE A 43 3.09 -27.05 -16.78
N GLY A 44 4.14 -27.82 -16.55
CA GLY A 44 4.11 -29.01 -15.72
C GLY A 44 4.31 -28.65 -14.27
N VAL A 45 3.47 -29.21 -13.40
CA VAL A 45 3.52 -28.99 -11.96
C VAL A 45 3.79 -30.30 -11.26
N CYS A 46 4.74 -30.29 -10.33
CA CYS A 46 4.99 -31.35 -9.36
C CYS A 46 4.55 -30.86 -7.98
N GLY A 47 3.43 -31.40 -7.49
CA GLY A 47 2.89 -31.08 -6.18
C GLY A 47 3.58 -31.86 -5.05
N THR A 48 3.44 -31.37 -3.81
CA THR A 48 3.91 -32.07 -2.60
C THR A 48 2.77 -32.53 -1.68
N SER A 49 1.51 -32.16 -1.98
CA SER A 49 0.30 -32.64 -1.32
C SER A 49 -0.74 -33.00 -2.38
N ILE A 50 -1.29 -34.21 -2.27
CA ILE A 50 -2.31 -34.71 -3.19
C ILE A 50 -3.62 -33.94 -2.97
N GLU A 51 -3.97 -33.65 -1.72
CA GLU A 51 -5.18 -32.92 -1.34
C GLU A 51 -5.17 -31.49 -1.89
N GLU A 52 -4.02 -30.83 -1.84
CA GLU A 52 -3.85 -29.50 -2.42
C GLU A 52 -3.95 -29.53 -3.96
N ASN A 53 -3.32 -30.53 -4.60
CA ASN A 53 -3.44 -30.73 -6.05
C ASN A 53 -4.90 -30.99 -6.44
N GLU A 54 -5.61 -31.87 -5.75
CA GLU A 54 -7.03 -32.13 -5.99
C GLU A 54 -7.88 -30.87 -5.87
N SER A 55 -7.57 -30.02 -4.88
CA SER A 55 -8.25 -28.73 -4.69
C SER A 55 -8.01 -27.81 -5.88
N PHE A 56 -6.75 -27.68 -6.32
CA PHE A 56 -6.40 -26.90 -7.51
C PHE A 56 -7.12 -27.41 -8.77
N LEU A 57 -7.06 -28.72 -9.01
CA LEU A 57 -7.67 -29.36 -10.19
C LEU A 57 -9.18 -29.14 -10.23
N TYR A 58 -9.85 -29.29 -9.07
CA TYR A 58 -11.29 -29.00 -8.94
C TYR A 58 -11.59 -27.52 -9.22
N MET A 59 -10.88 -26.61 -8.55
CA MET A 59 -11.09 -25.17 -8.69
C MET A 59 -10.83 -24.67 -10.11
N ALA A 60 -9.74 -25.11 -10.75
CA ALA A 60 -9.40 -24.73 -12.11
C ALA A 60 -10.50 -25.16 -13.09
N SER A 61 -10.99 -26.41 -12.99
CA SER A 61 -12.08 -26.89 -13.83
C SER A 61 -13.38 -26.13 -13.58
N HIS A 62 -13.73 -25.87 -12.32
CA HIS A 62 -14.94 -25.14 -11.95
C HIS A 62 -14.91 -23.70 -12.46
N PHE A 63 -13.85 -22.96 -12.15
CA PHE A 63 -13.73 -21.56 -12.56
C PHE A 63 -13.64 -21.39 -14.08
N ARG A 64 -13.02 -22.33 -14.80
CA ARG A 64 -13.09 -22.36 -16.26
C ARG A 64 -14.50 -22.48 -16.79
N LYS A 65 -15.34 -23.37 -16.21
CA LYS A 65 -16.75 -23.50 -16.59
C LYS A 65 -17.55 -22.25 -16.31
N CYS A 66 -17.19 -21.49 -15.27
CA CYS A 66 -17.76 -20.17 -14.98
C CYS A 66 -17.25 -19.05 -15.92
N GLY A 67 -16.37 -19.34 -16.88
CA GLY A 67 -15.80 -18.36 -17.79
C GLY A 67 -14.76 -17.43 -17.16
N LEU A 68 -14.20 -17.80 -16.01
CA LEU A 68 -13.19 -17.00 -15.31
C LEU A 68 -11.79 -17.22 -15.92
N PRO A 69 -10.91 -16.19 -15.91
CA PRO A 69 -9.58 -16.27 -16.52
C PRO A 69 -8.59 -16.95 -15.56
N VAL A 70 -8.71 -18.27 -15.44
CA VAL A 70 -7.77 -19.15 -14.70
C VAL A 70 -7.05 -20.07 -15.69
N PRO A 71 -5.87 -20.65 -15.40
CA PRO A 71 -5.25 -21.62 -16.30
C PRO A 71 -6.13 -22.86 -16.50
N GLU A 72 -6.21 -23.34 -17.73
CA GLU A 72 -6.82 -24.64 -18.03
C GLU A 72 -5.87 -25.79 -17.62
N VAL A 73 -6.44 -26.93 -17.22
CA VAL A 73 -5.68 -28.15 -16.92
C VAL A 73 -5.86 -29.14 -18.06
N TYR A 74 -4.74 -29.62 -18.61
CA TYR A 74 -4.71 -30.46 -19.81
C TYR A 74 -4.46 -31.94 -19.53
N GLY A 75 -3.81 -32.26 -18.43
CA GLY A 75 -3.51 -33.65 -18.06
C GLY A 75 -3.14 -33.78 -16.60
N VAL A 76 -3.44 -34.94 -16.01
CA VAL A 76 -3.14 -35.25 -14.61
C VAL A 76 -2.59 -36.68 -14.55
N SER A 77 -1.54 -36.91 -13.77
CA SER A 77 -1.03 -38.26 -13.54
C SER A 77 -2.01 -39.10 -12.72
N ALA A 78 -1.91 -40.43 -12.84
CA ALA A 78 -2.83 -41.35 -12.15
C ALA A 78 -2.78 -41.21 -10.61
N ASP A 79 -1.60 -40.91 -10.07
CA ASP A 79 -1.36 -40.66 -8.64
C ASP A 79 -1.62 -39.20 -8.21
N LYS A 80 -2.03 -38.34 -9.15
CA LYS A 80 -2.36 -36.91 -8.94
C LYS A 80 -1.21 -36.07 -8.39
N THR A 81 0.04 -36.55 -8.47
CA THR A 81 1.22 -35.81 -8.04
C THR A 81 1.69 -34.81 -9.10
N TYR A 82 1.42 -35.11 -10.37
CA TYR A 82 1.75 -34.29 -11.53
C TYR A 82 0.52 -33.85 -12.30
N TYR A 83 0.56 -32.65 -12.85
CA TYR A 83 -0.42 -32.18 -13.83
C TYR A 83 0.20 -31.19 -14.82
N LEU A 84 -0.43 -31.07 -15.98
CA LEU A 84 -0.14 -30.06 -17.00
C LEU A 84 -1.23 -29.01 -16.96
N GLN A 85 -0.83 -27.75 -16.95
CA GLN A 85 -1.72 -26.61 -17.08
C GLN A 85 -1.25 -25.68 -18.20
N GLU A 86 -2.12 -24.75 -18.56
CA GLU A 86 -1.84 -23.70 -19.52
C GLU A 86 -0.63 -22.84 -19.15
N ASP A 87 0.20 -22.55 -20.15
CA ASP A 87 1.24 -21.54 -20.06
C ASP A 87 0.65 -20.15 -20.32
N LEU A 88 0.67 -19.34 -19.26
CA LEU A 88 0.20 -17.96 -19.28
C LEU A 88 1.34 -16.95 -19.54
N GLY A 89 2.55 -17.43 -19.83
CA GLY A 89 3.75 -16.62 -20.03
C GLY A 89 4.51 -16.35 -18.73
N ASP A 90 5.25 -15.24 -18.69
CA ASP A 90 6.14 -14.88 -17.56
C ASP A 90 5.75 -13.56 -16.87
N THR A 91 4.75 -12.86 -17.41
CA THR A 91 4.43 -11.51 -16.99
C THR A 91 3.48 -11.52 -15.79
N LEU A 92 4.02 -11.25 -14.61
CA LEU A 92 3.23 -11.01 -13.40
C LEU A 92 2.80 -9.55 -13.31
N LEU A 93 1.57 -9.28 -12.87
CA LEU A 93 1.07 -7.93 -12.61
C LEU A 93 2.00 -7.18 -11.64
N PHE A 94 2.55 -7.86 -10.63
CA PHE A 94 3.54 -7.31 -9.69
C PHE A 94 4.76 -6.69 -10.38
N ASN A 95 5.23 -7.29 -11.48
CA ASN A 95 6.36 -6.81 -12.26
C ASN A 95 5.92 -5.68 -13.20
N VAL A 96 4.74 -5.79 -13.80
CA VAL A 96 4.19 -4.75 -14.69
C VAL A 96 4.07 -3.40 -13.97
N ILE A 97 3.67 -3.43 -12.70
CA ILE A 97 3.48 -2.22 -11.88
C ILE A 97 4.73 -1.78 -11.11
N GLU A 98 5.92 -2.30 -11.44
CA GLU A 98 7.15 -2.06 -10.68
C GLU A 98 7.51 -0.57 -10.56
N LYS A 99 7.35 0.19 -11.65
CA LYS A 99 7.64 1.64 -11.67
C LYS A 99 6.70 2.39 -10.74
N GLY A 100 5.41 2.09 -10.78
CA GLY A 100 4.42 2.62 -9.85
C GLY A 100 4.74 2.28 -8.40
N ARG A 101 5.11 1.02 -8.10
CA ARG A 101 5.50 0.60 -6.73
C ARG A 101 6.75 1.30 -6.22
N ALA A 102 7.73 1.55 -7.09
CA ALA A 102 8.98 2.20 -6.73
C ALA A 102 8.78 3.69 -6.43
N THR A 103 7.90 4.36 -7.17
CA THR A 103 7.71 5.83 -7.13
C THR A 103 6.44 6.29 -6.42
N SER A 104 5.55 5.37 -6.08
CA SER A 104 4.16 5.62 -5.67
C SER A 104 3.33 6.40 -6.70
N VAL A 105 3.78 6.43 -7.97
CA VAL A 105 3.10 7.10 -9.09
C VAL A 105 2.87 6.10 -10.19
N PHE A 106 1.61 5.71 -10.36
CA PHE A 106 1.20 4.69 -11.33
C PHE A 106 0.78 5.35 -12.64
N SER A 107 1.27 4.84 -13.76
CA SER A 107 0.84 5.24 -15.10
C SER A 107 -0.60 4.79 -15.38
N GLU A 108 -1.25 5.36 -16.39
CA GLU A 108 -2.61 4.94 -16.74
C GLU A 108 -2.68 3.48 -17.22
N GLU A 109 -1.62 2.97 -17.86
CA GLU A 109 -1.52 1.56 -18.25
C GLU A 109 -1.41 0.63 -17.03
N GLU A 110 -0.60 1.01 -16.03
CA GLU A 110 -0.49 0.27 -14.77
C GLU A 110 -1.83 0.28 -14.01
N LYS A 111 -2.48 1.45 -13.93
CA LYS A 111 -3.81 1.58 -13.29
C LYS A 111 -4.85 0.75 -14.02
N GLU A 112 -4.86 0.76 -15.34
CA GLU A 112 -5.84 0.01 -16.13
C GLU A 112 -5.77 -1.49 -15.83
N LEU A 113 -4.56 -2.07 -15.77
CA LEU A 113 -4.40 -3.47 -15.38
C LEU A 113 -4.81 -3.74 -13.93
N LEU A 114 -4.57 -2.80 -13.01
CA LEU A 114 -5.07 -2.89 -11.63
C LEU A 114 -6.61 -2.84 -11.57
N ARG A 115 -7.24 -1.95 -12.36
CA ARG A 115 -8.70 -1.84 -12.49
C ARG A 115 -9.28 -3.14 -13.04
N LYS A 116 -8.75 -3.64 -14.16
CA LYS A 116 -9.17 -4.95 -14.72
C LYS A 116 -9.04 -6.08 -13.69
N SER A 117 -7.93 -6.11 -12.96
CA SER A 117 -7.68 -7.15 -11.94
C SER A 117 -8.69 -7.09 -10.80
N ILE A 118 -8.91 -5.92 -10.19
CA ILE A 118 -9.86 -5.80 -9.06
C ILE A 118 -11.30 -6.04 -9.51
N ARG A 119 -11.65 -5.73 -10.77
CA ARG A 119 -12.97 -6.01 -11.35
C ARG A 119 -13.25 -7.50 -11.55
N LEU A 120 -12.22 -8.35 -11.65
CA LEU A 120 -12.41 -9.82 -11.64
C LEU A 120 -12.79 -10.37 -10.26
N LEU A 121 -12.48 -9.63 -9.19
CA LEU A 121 -12.60 -10.16 -7.84
C LEU A 121 -14.06 -10.48 -7.45
N PRO A 122 -15.07 -9.61 -7.66
CA PRO A 122 -16.46 -9.99 -7.43
C PRO A 122 -16.91 -11.18 -8.28
N ALA A 123 -16.40 -11.31 -9.51
CA ALA A 123 -16.77 -12.43 -10.38
C ALA A 123 -16.32 -13.78 -9.81
N ILE A 124 -15.06 -13.91 -9.39
CA ILE A 124 -14.60 -15.16 -8.77
C ILE A 124 -15.23 -15.39 -7.39
N GLN A 125 -15.50 -14.33 -6.62
CA GLN A 125 -16.09 -14.44 -5.28
C GLN A 125 -17.55 -14.90 -5.29
N PHE A 126 -18.34 -14.43 -6.26
CA PHE A 126 -19.78 -14.69 -6.32
C PHE A 126 -20.14 -15.67 -7.45
N ALA A 127 -19.86 -15.33 -8.71
CA ALA A 127 -20.15 -16.25 -9.82
C ALA A 127 -19.29 -17.53 -9.75
N GLY A 128 -18.03 -17.42 -9.31
CA GLY A 128 -17.18 -18.57 -9.06
C GLY A 128 -17.64 -19.44 -7.88
N ALA A 129 -18.43 -18.89 -6.96
CA ALA A 129 -19.01 -19.64 -5.83
C ALA A 129 -20.33 -20.34 -6.20
N ASP A 130 -20.97 -19.98 -7.31
CA ASP A 130 -22.20 -20.63 -7.76
C ASP A 130 -21.92 -22.08 -8.16
N GLY A 131 -22.67 -23.02 -7.57
CA GLY A 131 -22.44 -24.46 -7.72
C GLY A 131 -21.10 -24.98 -7.18
N PHE A 132 -20.34 -24.18 -6.41
CA PHE A 132 -19.03 -24.57 -5.88
C PHE A 132 -19.16 -25.47 -4.64
N ASP A 133 -18.43 -26.59 -4.62
CA ASP A 133 -18.33 -27.52 -3.51
C ASP A 133 -17.15 -27.17 -2.61
N PHE A 134 -17.44 -26.43 -1.53
CA PHE A 134 -16.45 -26.02 -0.56
C PHE A 134 -15.82 -27.17 0.24
N THR A 135 -16.37 -28.38 0.18
CA THR A 135 -15.73 -29.55 0.81
C THR A 135 -14.45 -29.98 0.08
N ARG A 136 -14.26 -29.51 -1.17
CA ARG A 136 -13.06 -29.74 -1.98
C ARG A 136 -11.95 -28.70 -1.75
N CYS A 137 -12.11 -27.78 -0.80
CA CYS A 137 -11.10 -26.80 -0.43
C CYS A 137 -10.09 -27.35 0.58
N TYR A 138 -8.82 -26.93 0.44
CA TYR A 138 -7.71 -27.33 1.30
C TYR A 138 -6.87 -26.12 1.74
N PRO A 139 -6.27 -26.12 2.95
CA PRO A 139 -6.38 -27.11 4.03
C PRO A 139 -7.67 -27.00 4.88
N GLN A 140 -8.52 -26.00 4.61
CA GLN A 140 -9.77 -25.78 5.33
C GLN A 140 -10.85 -25.40 4.32
N SER A 141 -12.07 -25.90 4.55
CA SER A 141 -13.23 -25.61 3.70
C SER A 141 -13.80 -24.21 3.89
N GLU A 142 -13.57 -23.62 5.07
CA GLU A 142 -14.15 -22.33 5.42
C GLU A 142 -13.23 -21.48 6.30
N PHE A 143 -13.50 -20.18 6.27
CA PHE A 143 -12.97 -19.20 7.19
C PHE A 143 -13.68 -19.32 8.54
N ASN A 144 -12.94 -19.71 9.58
CA ASN A 144 -13.50 -20.00 10.89
C ASN A 144 -12.64 -19.41 12.01
N GLN A 145 -13.19 -19.43 13.22
CA GLN A 145 -12.55 -18.91 14.44
C GLN A 145 -11.15 -19.48 14.65
N ARG A 146 -10.97 -20.79 14.47
CA ARG A 146 -9.67 -21.45 14.64
C ARG A 146 -8.61 -20.87 13.70
N SER A 147 -8.96 -20.66 12.44
CA SER A 147 -8.04 -20.07 11.45
C SER A 147 -7.67 -18.62 11.78
N ILE A 148 -8.64 -17.83 12.26
CA ILE A 148 -8.41 -16.44 12.68
C ILE A 148 -7.46 -16.38 13.87
N LEU A 149 -7.76 -17.15 14.92
CA LEU A 149 -6.95 -17.18 16.12
C LEU A 149 -5.54 -17.71 15.86
N TRP A 150 -5.36 -18.63 14.91
CA TRP A 150 -4.03 -19.04 14.47
C TRP A 150 -3.24 -17.90 13.86
N ASP A 151 -3.81 -17.14 12.92
CA ASP A 151 -3.15 -16.00 12.30
C ASP A 151 -2.82 -14.89 13.34
N LEU A 152 -3.73 -14.64 14.30
CA LEU A 152 -3.51 -13.67 15.39
C LEU A 152 -2.44 -14.13 16.40
N ASN A 153 -2.44 -15.42 16.76
CA ASN A 153 -1.38 -15.97 17.62
C ASN A 153 -0.03 -15.99 16.91
N TYR A 154 -0.01 -16.21 15.60
CA TYR A 154 1.20 -16.11 14.80
C TYR A 154 1.77 -14.68 14.83
N PHE A 155 0.92 -13.66 14.75
CA PHE A 155 1.33 -12.27 15.03
C PHE A 155 1.88 -12.08 16.44
N LYS A 156 1.17 -12.57 17.47
CA LYS A 156 1.59 -12.45 18.87
C LYS A 156 2.97 -13.05 19.12
N TYR A 157 3.17 -14.31 18.72
CA TYR A 157 4.39 -15.06 19.05
C TYR A 157 5.55 -14.79 18.10
N CYS A 158 5.29 -14.62 16.80
CA CYS A 158 6.37 -14.47 15.83
C CYS A 158 6.78 -13.01 15.59
N PHE A 159 5.93 -12.04 15.95
CA PHE A 159 6.23 -10.62 15.77
C PHE A 159 6.25 -9.85 17.09
N LEU A 160 5.13 -9.76 17.82
CA LEU A 160 5.05 -8.94 19.04
C LEU A 160 6.07 -9.35 20.11
N LYS A 161 6.16 -10.65 20.44
CA LYS A 161 7.15 -11.11 21.41
C LYS A 161 8.59 -10.84 20.96
N ALA A 162 8.85 -10.90 19.66
CA ALA A 162 10.18 -10.64 19.11
C ALA A 162 10.61 -9.17 19.19
N THR A 163 9.66 -8.22 19.36
CA THR A 163 10.00 -6.80 19.57
C THR A 163 10.47 -6.50 21.00
N GLY A 164 10.30 -7.44 21.94
CA GLY A 164 10.60 -7.25 23.36
C GLY A 164 9.54 -6.43 24.11
N MET A 165 8.39 -6.15 23.51
CA MET A 165 7.29 -5.46 24.18
C MET A 165 6.66 -6.34 25.27
N GLU A 166 6.37 -5.73 26.42
CA GLU A 166 5.55 -6.33 27.47
C GLU A 166 4.07 -6.00 27.27
N PHE A 167 3.22 -7.02 27.36
CA PHE A 167 1.77 -6.91 27.28
C PHE A 167 1.12 -8.07 28.06
N GLN A 168 -0.12 -7.86 28.49
CA GLN A 168 -0.97 -8.82 29.18
C GLN A 168 -1.60 -9.75 28.14
N GLU A 169 -1.14 -11.00 28.09
CA GLU A 169 -1.54 -11.94 27.04
C GLU A 169 -3.02 -12.30 27.12
N ASP A 170 -3.57 -12.46 28.32
CA ASP A 170 -4.98 -12.73 28.59
C ASP A 170 -5.87 -11.64 28.00
N ARG A 171 -5.57 -10.36 28.26
CA ARG A 171 -6.34 -9.23 27.71
C ARG A 171 -6.21 -9.10 26.20
N LEU A 172 -5.06 -9.46 25.64
CA LEU A 172 -4.85 -9.47 24.20
C LEU A 172 -5.63 -10.61 23.54
N GLU A 173 -5.67 -11.78 24.17
CA GLU A 173 -6.45 -12.93 23.72
C GLU A 173 -7.95 -12.67 23.78
N ASP A 174 -8.45 -12.00 24.82
CA ASP A 174 -9.84 -11.55 24.89
C ASP A 174 -10.22 -10.69 23.67
N ASP A 175 -9.34 -9.76 23.30
CA ASP A 175 -9.56 -8.88 22.15
C ASP A 175 -9.35 -9.60 20.79
N PHE A 176 -8.48 -10.61 20.73
CA PHE A 176 -8.41 -11.52 19.57
C PHE A 176 -9.69 -12.31 19.38
N GLN A 177 -10.29 -12.78 20.47
CA GLN A 177 -11.58 -13.47 20.42
C GLN A 177 -12.68 -12.54 19.91
N LYS A 178 -12.76 -11.31 20.42
CA LYS A 178 -13.71 -10.29 19.92
C LYS A 178 -13.48 -9.95 18.45
N MET A 179 -12.24 -9.80 18.01
CA MET A 179 -11.92 -9.60 16.59
C MET A 179 -12.41 -10.79 15.77
N SER A 180 -12.22 -12.02 16.24
CA SER A 180 -12.74 -13.20 15.57
C SER A 180 -14.26 -13.17 15.45
N ASP A 181 -14.97 -12.79 16.51
CA ASP A 181 -16.43 -12.68 16.49
C ASP A 181 -16.90 -11.63 15.48
N VAL A 182 -16.22 -10.46 15.44
CA VAL A 182 -16.52 -9.38 14.48
C VAL A 182 -16.33 -9.85 13.03
N LEU A 183 -15.21 -10.49 12.72
CA LEU A 183 -14.91 -10.96 11.36
C LEU A 183 -15.91 -12.04 10.90
N LEU A 184 -16.38 -12.91 11.81
CA LEU A 184 -17.33 -13.97 11.51
C LEU A 184 -18.76 -13.47 11.28
N ARG A 185 -19.12 -12.26 11.73
CA ARG A 185 -20.41 -11.62 11.38
C ARG A 185 -20.58 -11.41 9.87
N SER A 186 -19.46 -11.28 9.15
CA SER A 186 -19.43 -11.12 7.70
C SER A 186 -19.29 -12.44 6.94
N SER A 187 -19.51 -13.59 7.60
CA SER A 187 -19.45 -14.90 6.94
C SER A 187 -20.50 -14.99 5.82
N SER A 188 -20.04 -15.30 4.61
CA SER A 188 -20.85 -15.42 3.40
C SER A 188 -20.49 -16.68 2.63
N ALA A 189 -21.44 -17.20 1.85
CA ALA A 189 -21.22 -18.32 0.94
C ALA A 189 -20.49 -17.89 -0.35
N THR A 190 -19.48 -17.03 -0.21
CA THR A 190 -18.63 -16.56 -1.30
C THR A 190 -17.29 -17.29 -1.29
N PHE A 191 -16.64 -17.37 -2.43
CA PHE A 191 -15.28 -17.89 -2.55
C PHE A 191 -14.28 -16.82 -2.13
N MET A 192 -13.66 -16.99 -0.96
CA MET A 192 -12.56 -16.17 -0.48
C MET A 192 -11.25 -16.71 -1.05
N TYR A 193 -10.61 -15.93 -1.93
CA TYR A 193 -9.37 -16.30 -2.63
C TYR A 193 -8.18 -16.49 -1.68
N ARG A 194 -8.14 -15.71 -0.59
CA ARG A 194 -7.15 -15.69 0.49
C ARG A 194 -5.76 -15.13 0.12
N ASP A 195 -5.26 -15.35 -1.08
CA ASP A 195 -4.00 -14.73 -1.54
C ASP A 195 -4.17 -13.93 -2.83
N PHE A 196 -5.30 -13.23 -2.98
CA PHE A 196 -5.52 -12.33 -4.11
C PHE A 196 -4.59 -11.11 -4.00
N GLN A 197 -3.51 -11.13 -4.78
CA GLN A 197 -2.37 -10.20 -4.73
C GLN A 197 -1.77 -10.06 -6.12
N SER A 198 -1.04 -8.97 -6.38
CA SER A 198 -0.52 -8.69 -7.74
C SER A 198 0.54 -9.69 -8.20
N ARG A 199 1.16 -10.45 -7.29
CA ARG A 199 2.05 -11.56 -7.64
C ARG A 199 1.33 -12.84 -8.08
N ASN A 200 0.03 -12.93 -7.80
CA ASN A 200 -0.84 -14.05 -8.13
C ASN A 200 -1.82 -13.70 -9.26
N VAL A 201 -1.47 -12.67 -10.03
CA VAL A 201 -2.15 -12.28 -11.26
C VAL A 201 -1.11 -12.23 -12.37
N MET A 202 -1.30 -13.03 -13.42
CA MET A 202 -0.52 -13.00 -14.65
C MET A 202 -1.17 -12.04 -15.66
N VAL A 203 -0.39 -11.50 -16.58
CA VAL A 203 -0.89 -10.67 -17.68
C VAL A 203 -0.56 -11.37 -18.99
N LYS A 204 -1.60 -11.81 -19.71
CA LYS A 204 -1.49 -12.46 -21.01
C LYS A 204 -2.33 -11.67 -21.99
N GLU A 205 -1.71 -11.22 -23.08
CA GLU A 205 -2.39 -10.43 -24.14
C GLU A 205 -3.08 -9.16 -23.62
N GLY A 206 -2.52 -8.53 -22.59
CA GLY A 206 -3.08 -7.31 -21.99
C GLY A 206 -4.26 -7.53 -21.03
N GLU A 207 -4.58 -8.78 -20.73
CA GLU A 207 -5.65 -9.16 -19.81
C GLU A 207 -5.10 -9.88 -18.56
N PRO A 208 -5.71 -9.68 -17.37
CA PRO A 208 -5.32 -10.35 -16.15
C PRO A 208 -5.86 -11.77 -16.05
N TRP A 209 -5.01 -12.68 -15.56
CA TRP A 209 -5.29 -14.09 -15.33
C TRP A 209 -4.95 -14.50 -13.90
N LEU A 210 -5.85 -15.24 -13.26
CA LEU A 210 -5.80 -15.58 -11.84
C LEU A 210 -5.07 -16.92 -11.63
N ILE A 211 -4.07 -16.92 -10.75
CA ILE A 211 -3.30 -18.11 -10.38
C ILE A 211 -3.18 -18.23 -8.86
N ASP A 212 -2.75 -19.39 -8.37
CA ASP A 212 -2.50 -19.61 -6.92
C ASP A 212 -3.78 -19.51 -6.04
N PHE A 213 -4.95 -19.84 -6.60
CA PHE A 213 -6.24 -19.81 -5.90
C PHE A 213 -6.53 -21.04 -5.03
N GLN A 214 -5.70 -22.09 -5.05
CA GLN A 214 -6.00 -23.35 -4.35
C GLN A 214 -6.08 -23.26 -2.82
N GLY A 215 -5.56 -22.19 -2.23
CA GLY A 215 -5.73 -21.92 -0.80
C GLY A 215 -7.08 -21.30 -0.42
N GLY A 216 -7.89 -20.97 -1.43
CA GLY A 216 -9.20 -20.35 -1.32
C GLY A 216 -10.25 -21.27 -0.70
N ARG A 217 -11.27 -20.66 -0.10
CA ARG A 217 -12.26 -21.34 0.74
C ARG A 217 -13.53 -20.54 0.88
N LYS A 218 -14.55 -21.10 1.52
CA LYS A 218 -15.76 -20.34 1.88
C LYS A 218 -15.40 -19.23 2.87
N GLY A 219 -15.80 -17.99 2.61
CA GLY A 219 -15.49 -16.92 3.54
C GLY A 219 -15.85 -15.52 3.06
N PRO A 220 -15.60 -14.51 3.90
CA PRO A 220 -15.95 -13.12 3.64
C PRO A 220 -15.16 -12.54 2.46
N PHE A 221 -15.87 -11.93 1.50
CA PHE A 221 -15.26 -11.31 0.32
C PHE A 221 -14.38 -10.08 0.63
N TYR A 222 -14.58 -9.43 1.78
CA TYR A 222 -13.75 -8.30 2.25
C TYR A 222 -12.28 -8.66 2.41
N TYR A 223 -11.99 -9.92 2.76
CA TYR A 223 -10.63 -10.39 3.01
C TYR A 223 -9.73 -10.20 1.77
N ASP A 224 -10.24 -10.52 0.58
CA ASP A 224 -9.46 -10.44 -0.65
C ASP A 224 -9.26 -9.00 -1.11
N VAL A 225 -10.24 -8.12 -0.87
CA VAL A 225 -10.12 -6.68 -1.10
C VAL A 225 -9.00 -6.10 -0.23
N ALA A 226 -8.98 -6.45 1.06
CA ALA A 226 -7.92 -6.08 1.98
C ALA A 226 -6.56 -6.64 1.52
N SER A 227 -6.51 -7.92 1.11
CA SER A 227 -5.30 -8.58 0.63
C SER A 227 -4.70 -7.90 -0.61
N PHE A 228 -5.53 -7.39 -1.53
CA PHE A 228 -5.05 -6.75 -2.75
C PHE A 228 -4.67 -5.29 -2.54
N LEU A 229 -5.47 -4.50 -1.80
CA LEU A 229 -5.28 -3.05 -1.73
C LEU A 229 -4.28 -2.59 -0.66
N TRP A 230 -4.09 -3.38 0.39
CA TRP A 230 -3.13 -3.10 1.47
C TRP A 230 -1.88 -3.99 1.42
N GLN A 231 -1.46 -4.38 0.22
CA GLN A 231 -0.18 -5.05 -0.01
C GLN A 231 0.98 -4.12 0.38
N ALA A 232 1.69 -4.43 1.47
CA ALA A 232 2.77 -3.59 1.99
C ALA A 232 3.86 -3.27 0.94
N LYS A 233 4.21 -4.24 0.08
CA LYS A 233 5.22 -4.06 -0.98
C LYS A 233 4.69 -3.33 -2.23
N ALA A 234 3.37 -3.23 -2.39
CA ALA A 234 2.78 -2.57 -3.54
C ALA A 234 2.66 -1.05 -3.36
N LYS A 235 2.67 -0.56 -2.12
CA LYS A 235 2.66 0.88 -1.78
C LYS A 235 1.63 1.68 -2.58
N TYR A 236 0.42 1.15 -2.71
CA TYR A 236 -0.66 1.89 -3.36
C TYR A 236 -0.97 3.15 -2.53
N PRO A 237 -0.92 4.36 -3.13
CA PRO A 237 -1.34 5.57 -2.44
C PRO A 237 -2.85 5.56 -2.21
N ASP A 238 -3.34 6.31 -1.22
CA ASP A 238 -4.76 6.31 -0.85
C ASP A 238 -5.69 6.78 -1.97
N SER A 239 -5.21 7.61 -2.90
CA SER A 239 -5.96 7.97 -4.10
C SER A 239 -6.24 6.75 -4.98
N LEU A 240 -5.22 5.91 -5.20
CA LEU A 240 -5.34 4.69 -6.01
C LEU A 240 -6.18 3.63 -5.28
N ARG A 241 -6.04 3.48 -3.97
CA ARG A 241 -6.89 2.56 -3.19
C ARG A 241 -8.37 2.93 -3.31
N ARG A 242 -8.72 4.22 -3.21
CA ARG A 242 -10.10 4.70 -3.36
C ARG A 242 -10.63 4.50 -4.78
N GLU A 243 -9.80 4.76 -5.79
CA GLU A 243 -10.13 4.48 -7.19
C GLU A 243 -10.47 2.99 -7.39
N LEU A 244 -9.58 2.09 -6.97
CA LEU A 244 -9.78 0.64 -7.12
C LEU A 244 -10.94 0.11 -6.26
N LEU A 245 -11.23 0.70 -5.10
CA LEU A 245 -12.42 0.38 -4.30
C LEU A 245 -13.70 0.76 -5.04
N THR A 246 -13.71 1.90 -5.73
CA THR A 246 -14.86 2.36 -6.52
C THR A 246 -15.14 1.36 -7.64
N GLU A 247 -14.09 0.93 -8.36
CA GLU A 247 -14.16 -0.10 -9.41
C GLU A 247 -14.70 -1.44 -8.88
N TYR A 248 -14.21 -1.87 -7.72
CA TYR A 248 -14.69 -3.08 -7.06
C TYR A 248 -16.18 -2.99 -6.71
N LEU A 249 -16.60 -1.88 -6.08
CA LEU A 249 -17.97 -1.66 -5.63
C LEU A 249 -18.95 -1.56 -6.81
N GLU A 250 -18.56 -0.95 -7.92
CA GLU A 250 -19.35 -0.91 -9.16
C GLU A 250 -19.69 -2.32 -9.65
N VAL A 251 -18.70 -3.22 -9.72
CA VAL A 251 -18.93 -4.60 -10.16
C VAL A 251 -19.68 -5.42 -9.11
N LEU A 252 -19.37 -5.23 -7.83
CA LEU A 252 -20.01 -5.94 -6.72
C LEU A 252 -21.53 -5.71 -6.67
N ARG A 253 -22.00 -4.51 -7.03
CA ARG A 253 -23.43 -4.16 -7.09
C ARG A 253 -24.26 -5.07 -8.00
N LYS A 254 -23.63 -5.73 -8.97
CA LYS A 254 -24.29 -6.71 -9.85
C LYS A 254 -24.69 -7.98 -9.11
N TYR A 255 -24.02 -8.29 -7.99
CA TYR A 255 -24.23 -9.51 -7.22
C TYR A 255 -25.04 -9.28 -5.94
N LYS A 256 -24.97 -8.08 -5.34
CA LYS A 256 -25.73 -7.74 -4.15
C LYS A 256 -25.92 -6.22 -3.97
N PRO A 257 -27.00 -5.78 -3.29
CA PRO A 257 -27.10 -4.41 -2.80
C PRO A 257 -25.94 -4.07 -1.85
N ILE A 258 -25.46 -2.83 -1.91
CA ILE A 258 -24.34 -2.34 -1.10
C ILE A 258 -24.72 -1.04 -0.40
N ASP A 259 -24.61 -1.04 0.93
CA ASP A 259 -24.40 0.14 1.73
C ASP A 259 -22.89 0.39 1.81
N GLU A 260 -22.43 1.50 1.22
CA GLU A 260 -21.00 1.82 1.18
C GLU A 260 -20.44 2.11 2.58
N SER A 261 -21.17 2.82 3.43
CA SER A 261 -20.71 3.15 4.78
C SER A 261 -20.51 1.87 5.60
N TYR A 262 -21.49 0.96 5.53
CA TYR A 262 -21.37 -0.35 6.15
C TYR A 262 -20.22 -1.16 5.55
N PHE A 263 -20.06 -1.16 4.22
CA PHE A 263 -18.97 -1.87 3.55
C PHE A 263 -17.58 -1.39 4.05
N TYR A 264 -17.34 -0.08 4.11
CA TYR A 264 -16.08 0.46 4.60
C TYR A 264 -15.86 0.16 6.08
N SER A 265 -16.91 0.22 6.90
CA SER A 265 -16.82 -0.16 8.33
C SER A 265 -16.36 -1.61 8.51
N GLN A 266 -16.90 -2.55 7.72
CA GLN A 266 -16.53 -3.96 7.80
C GLN A 266 -15.14 -4.20 7.21
N LEU A 267 -14.85 -3.64 6.03
CA LEU A 267 -13.57 -3.78 5.36
C LEU A 267 -12.40 -3.39 6.28
N ARG A 268 -12.55 -2.31 7.06
CA ARG A 268 -11.52 -1.82 7.97
C ARG A 268 -11.06 -2.87 8.98
N HIS A 269 -11.97 -3.71 9.51
CA HIS A 269 -11.60 -4.84 10.38
C HIS A 269 -10.76 -5.90 9.65
N PHE A 270 -11.10 -6.21 8.39
CA PHE A 270 -10.32 -7.14 7.57
C PHE A 270 -8.95 -6.58 7.20
N VAL A 271 -8.83 -5.27 6.95
CA VAL A 271 -7.54 -4.62 6.69
C VAL A 271 -6.64 -4.70 7.94
N LEU A 272 -7.19 -4.45 9.13
CA LEU A 272 -6.42 -4.63 10.37
C LEU A 272 -5.99 -6.08 10.54
N PHE A 273 -6.92 -7.04 10.47
CA PHE A 273 -6.62 -8.47 10.61
C PHE A 273 -5.53 -8.93 9.64
N ARG A 274 -5.62 -8.55 8.36
CA ARG A 274 -4.59 -8.86 7.34
C ARG A 274 -3.25 -8.22 7.66
N THR A 275 -3.25 -6.99 8.18
CA THR A 275 -2.01 -6.30 8.59
C THR A 275 -1.31 -7.07 9.71
N LEU A 276 -2.05 -7.54 10.71
CA LEU A 276 -1.50 -8.36 11.80
C LEU A 276 -0.94 -9.68 11.27
N GLN A 277 -1.66 -10.37 10.39
CA GLN A 277 -1.20 -11.61 9.78
C GLN A 277 0.10 -11.42 8.98
N VAL A 278 0.20 -10.33 8.20
CA VAL A 278 1.42 -9.99 7.45
C VAL A 278 2.59 -9.71 8.40
N LEU A 279 2.36 -8.98 9.49
CA LEU A 279 3.38 -8.74 10.51
C LEU A 279 3.84 -10.05 11.16
N GLY A 280 2.93 -10.97 11.47
CA GLY A 280 3.27 -12.32 11.95
C GLY A 280 4.17 -13.08 10.98
N ALA A 281 3.83 -13.09 9.69
CA ALA A 281 4.65 -13.72 8.65
C ALA A 281 6.03 -13.06 8.48
N TYR A 282 6.10 -11.73 8.56
CA TYR A 282 7.37 -11.01 8.50
C TYR A 282 8.22 -11.28 9.73
N GLY A 283 7.61 -11.37 10.91
CA GLY A 283 8.27 -11.74 12.15
C GLY A 283 8.88 -13.13 12.07
N PHE A 284 8.10 -14.13 11.67
CA PHE A 284 8.59 -15.50 11.51
C PHE A 284 9.72 -15.60 10.47
N ARG A 285 9.46 -15.16 9.23
CA ARG A 285 10.45 -15.31 8.15
C ARG A 285 11.67 -14.41 8.35
N GLY A 286 11.47 -13.24 8.94
CA GLY A 286 12.53 -12.28 9.20
C GLY A 286 13.39 -12.66 10.40
N TYR A 287 12.78 -12.79 11.59
CA TYR A 287 13.51 -13.04 12.83
C TYR A 287 13.94 -14.51 12.98
N PHE A 288 13.07 -15.47 12.62
CA PHE A 288 13.35 -16.90 12.84
C PHE A 288 14.05 -17.54 11.64
N GLU A 289 13.56 -17.34 10.41
CA GLU A 289 14.23 -17.87 9.20
C GLU A 289 15.39 -16.98 8.70
N LYS A 290 15.67 -15.85 9.36
CA LYS A 290 16.76 -14.92 9.05
C LYS A 290 16.75 -14.40 7.60
N LYS A 291 15.57 -14.21 7.00
CA LYS A 291 15.42 -13.69 5.62
C LYS A 291 15.30 -12.15 5.63
N PRO A 292 16.35 -11.38 5.24
CA PRO A 292 16.40 -9.94 5.49
C PRO A 292 15.32 -9.12 4.77
N HIS A 293 14.90 -9.56 3.58
CA HIS A 293 13.89 -8.86 2.78
C HIS A 293 12.49 -8.82 3.43
N PHE A 294 12.19 -9.71 4.38
CA PHE A 294 10.96 -9.63 5.17
C PHE A 294 11.03 -8.52 6.23
N ILE A 295 12.18 -8.38 6.91
CA ILE A 295 12.41 -7.30 7.88
C ILE A 295 12.34 -5.93 7.20
N GLN A 296 12.91 -5.80 6.00
CA GLN A 296 12.82 -4.57 5.20
C GLN A 296 11.38 -4.17 4.82
N SER A 297 10.43 -5.11 4.91
CA SER A 297 9.01 -4.85 4.62
C SER A 297 8.20 -4.41 5.85
N VAL A 298 8.72 -4.63 7.07
CA VAL A 298 8.04 -4.29 8.33
C VAL A 298 7.69 -2.80 8.42
N PRO A 299 8.57 -1.83 8.08
CA PRO A 299 8.24 -0.41 8.19
C PRO A 299 6.97 -0.02 7.41
N PHE A 300 6.73 -0.62 6.23
CA PHE A 300 5.53 -0.34 5.44
C PHE A 300 4.25 -0.88 6.10
N ALA A 301 4.34 -2.06 6.72
CA ALA A 301 3.21 -2.63 7.46
C ALA A 301 2.90 -1.84 8.74
N ILE A 302 3.93 -1.35 9.45
CA ILE A 302 3.77 -0.47 10.61
C ILE A 302 3.14 0.88 10.21
N GLU A 303 3.47 1.41 9.03
CA GLU A 303 2.85 2.66 8.56
C GLU A 303 1.37 2.47 8.23
N ASN A 304 1.01 1.40 7.53
CA ASN A 304 -0.41 1.04 7.32
C ASN A 304 -1.14 0.89 8.66
N LEU A 305 -0.47 0.33 9.68
CA LEU A 305 -1.04 0.18 11.01
C LEU A 305 -1.30 1.54 11.69
N ARG A 306 -0.38 2.52 11.55
CA ARG A 306 -0.60 3.89 12.07
C ARG A 306 -1.83 4.53 11.46
N GLU A 307 -1.96 4.46 10.14
CA GLU A 307 -3.12 4.99 9.42
C GLU A 307 -4.42 4.34 9.90
N LEU A 308 -4.44 3.02 10.06
CA LEU A 308 -5.61 2.30 10.57
C LEU A 308 -6.01 2.69 11.99
N LEU A 309 -5.05 3.08 12.84
CA LEU A 309 -5.27 3.42 14.25
C LEU A 309 -5.66 4.88 14.49
N ARG A 310 -5.73 5.72 13.44
CA ARG A 310 -6.26 7.10 13.53
C ARG A 310 -7.73 7.10 13.94
N GLU A 311 -8.48 6.16 13.39
CA GLU A 311 -9.83 5.84 13.86
C GLU A 311 -9.75 4.76 14.96
N GLU A 312 -10.70 4.75 15.88
CA GLU A 312 -10.72 3.76 16.97
C GLU A 312 -11.36 2.45 16.54
N TYR A 313 -11.04 1.36 17.25
CA TYR A 313 -11.77 0.10 17.17
C TYR A 313 -12.31 -0.23 18.57
N PRO A 314 -13.53 0.21 18.90
CA PRO A 314 -14.06 0.09 20.25
C PRO A 314 -14.24 -1.36 20.70
N GLU A 315 -14.30 -2.32 19.77
CA GLU A 315 -14.47 -3.74 20.04
C GLU A 315 -13.23 -4.37 20.69
N TYR A 316 -12.03 -3.83 20.44
CA TYR A 316 -10.77 -4.40 20.93
C TYR A 316 -9.80 -3.31 21.44
N PRO A 317 -10.15 -2.64 22.56
CA PRO A 317 -9.40 -1.50 23.07
C PRO A 317 -7.99 -1.83 23.56
N TYR A 318 -7.78 -3.04 24.09
CA TYR A 318 -6.46 -3.48 24.56
C TYR A 318 -5.54 -3.79 23.39
N LEU A 319 -6.04 -4.45 22.35
CA LEU A 319 -5.31 -4.63 21.10
C LEU A 319 -4.90 -3.27 20.51
N CYS A 320 -5.83 -2.30 20.44
CA CYS A 320 -5.50 -0.95 19.97
C CYS A 320 -4.39 -0.29 20.79
N LYS A 321 -4.41 -0.43 22.12
CA LYS A 321 -3.32 0.06 22.98
C LYS A 321 -1.99 -0.59 22.60
N VAL A 322 -1.93 -1.92 22.53
CA VAL A 322 -0.71 -2.67 22.17
C VAL A 322 -0.19 -2.25 20.79
N LEU A 323 -1.07 -2.08 19.82
CA LEU A 323 -0.68 -1.67 18.46
C LEU A 323 -0.19 -0.22 18.41
N ARG A 324 -0.79 0.70 19.18
CA ARG A 324 -0.27 2.07 19.32
C ARG A 324 1.13 2.05 19.94
N ASP A 325 1.32 1.34 21.04
CA ASP A 325 2.64 1.18 21.68
C ASP A 325 3.67 0.59 20.70
N LEU A 326 3.27 -0.41 19.90
CA LEU A 326 4.10 -1.02 18.86
C LEU A 326 4.55 0.01 17.82
N THR A 327 3.64 0.86 17.32
CA THR A 327 3.98 1.88 16.33
C THR A 327 4.91 2.98 16.86
N GLN A 328 5.04 3.12 18.18
CA GLN A 328 5.88 4.11 18.84
C GLN A 328 7.25 3.57 19.29
N LEU A 329 7.56 2.29 19.02
CA LEU A 329 8.90 1.77 19.31
C LEU A 329 9.96 2.53 18.51
N LYS A 330 11.09 2.86 19.17
CA LYS A 330 12.19 3.65 18.59
C LYS A 330 12.66 3.12 17.22
N GLN A 331 12.76 1.80 17.09
CA GLN A 331 13.16 1.12 15.85
C GLN A 331 12.22 1.38 14.66
N PHE A 332 10.98 1.83 14.89
CA PHE A 332 10.00 2.17 13.86
C PHE A 332 9.73 3.68 13.73
N THR A 333 10.19 4.50 14.68
CA THR A 333 10.04 5.97 14.64
C THR A 333 11.26 6.67 14.05
N ASP A 334 12.47 6.09 14.18
CA ASP A 334 13.69 6.73 13.68
C ASP A 334 13.77 6.74 12.14
N ASP A 335 13.29 5.68 11.49
CA ASP A 335 13.18 5.61 10.03
C ASP A 335 12.09 6.54 9.48
N LEU A 336 11.05 6.83 10.26
CA LEU A 336 10.00 7.78 9.91
C LEU A 336 10.52 9.22 9.88
N LYS A 337 11.27 9.62 10.92
CA LYS A 337 11.85 10.97 10.99
C LYS A 337 12.75 11.28 9.81
N LYS A 338 13.44 10.27 9.26
CA LYS A 338 14.26 10.41 8.04
C LYS A 338 13.44 10.56 6.75
N ARG A 339 12.17 10.17 6.76
CA ARG A 339 11.27 10.16 5.59
C ARG A 339 10.19 11.26 5.62
N GLN A 340 10.09 12.02 6.71
CA GLN A 340 9.14 13.13 6.80
C GLN A 340 9.56 14.28 5.89
N LEU A 341 8.57 14.90 5.24
CA LEU A 341 8.76 16.12 4.47
C LEU A 341 9.21 17.25 5.39
N THR A 342 10.37 17.82 5.10
CA THR A 342 10.80 19.10 5.68
C THR A 342 10.60 20.20 4.64
N VAL A 343 9.87 21.24 5.01
CA VAL A 343 9.67 22.42 4.15
C VAL A 343 10.62 23.53 4.61
N LYS A 344 11.54 23.94 3.74
CA LYS A 344 12.42 25.06 3.99
C LYS A 344 11.79 26.34 3.46
N VAL A 345 11.50 27.30 4.32
CA VAL A 345 10.98 28.61 3.94
C VAL A 345 12.07 29.65 4.15
N MET A 346 12.33 30.50 3.14
CA MET A 346 13.39 31.53 3.27
C MET A 346 12.96 32.88 2.73
N SER A 347 13.22 33.95 3.50
CA SER A 347 13.18 35.31 2.96
C SER A 347 14.55 35.73 2.44
N PHE A 348 14.60 36.40 1.29
CA PHE A 348 15.86 36.82 0.69
C PHE A 348 15.80 38.20 -0.01
N ALA A 349 16.97 38.83 -0.18
CA ALA A 349 17.12 40.02 -1.01
C ALA A 349 17.51 39.67 -2.45
N TYR A 350 16.76 40.14 -3.45
CA TYR A 350 17.12 39.98 -4.85
C TYR A 350 18.50 40.57 -5.18
N LYS A 351 18.92 41.63 -4.47
CA LYS A 351 20.26 42.21 -4.60
C LYS A 351 21.39 41.22 -4.28
N LYS A 352 21.13 40.20 -3.46
CA LYS A 352 22.08 39.15 -3.07
C LYS A 352 21.82 37.83 -3.80
N GLY A 353 20.96 37.83 -4.83
CA GLY A 353 20.63 36.65 -5.63
C GLY A 353 19.63 35.70 -4.98
N ILE A 354 19.03 34.83 -5.81
CA ILE A 354 18.10 33.78 -5.38
C ILE A 354 18.91 32.70 -4.63
N PRO A 355 18.43 32.18 -3.48
CA PRO A 355 19.12 31.13 -2.74
C PRO A 355 19.29 29.84 -3.56
N ASN A 356 20.40 29.14 -3.38
CA ASN A 356 20.64 27.85 -4.00
C ASN A 356 19.79 26.75 -3.32
N ASP A 357 19.38 25.73 -4.09
CA ASP A 357 18.71 24.53 -3.58
C ASP A 357 19.64 23.31 -3.68
N PRO A 358 20.28 22.89 -2.57
CA PRO A 358 21.23 21.78 -2.58
C PRO A 358 20.55 20.39 -2.57
N SER A 359 19.22 20.30 -2.50
CA SER A 359 18.50 19.03 -2.25
C SER A 359 18.25 18.16 -3.48
N GLY A 360 18.60 18.62 -4.69
CA GLY A 360 18.63 17.82 -5.92
C GLY A 360 17.29 17.41 -6.53
N ASN A 361 16.18 17.51 -5.79
CA ASN A 361 14.81 17.24 -6.30
C ASN A 361 14.14 18.46 -6.94
N GLY A 362 14.89 19.55 -7.15
CA GLY A 362 14.48 20.71 -7.92
C GLY A 362 13.41 21.56 -7.25
N GLY A 363 13.87 22.61 -6.55
CA GLY A 363 13.28 23.95 -6.50
C GLY A 363 11.77 23.99 -6.36
N GLY A 364 11.27 24.25 -5.14
CA GLY A 364 9.86 24.51 -4.94
C GLY A 364 9.45 25.85 -5.56
N PHE A 365 9.37 26.89 -4.75
CA PHE A 365 8.80 28.16 -5.21
C PHE A 365 9.70 29.34 -4.89
N VAL A 366 9.73 30.31 -5.81
CA VAL A 366 10.33 31.62 -5.57
C VAL A 366 9.28 32.68 -5.87
N PHE A 367 8.77 33.34 -4.83
CA PHE A 367 7.75 34.36 -4.93
C PHE A 367 8.37 35.76 -4.84
N ASP A 368 8.09 36.59 -5.84
CA ASP A 368 8.56 37.97 -5.89
C ASP A 368 7.59 38.90 -5.16
N CYS A 369 7.98 39.37 -3.98
CA CYS A 369 7.16 40.27 -3.17
C CYS A 369 7.28 41.74 -3.61
N ARG A 370 8.03 42.08 -4.67
CA ARG A 370 8.30 43.48 -5.02
C ARG A 370 7.08 44.24 -5.52
N ALA A 371 6.02 43.54 -5.92
CA ALA A 371 4.75 44.12 -6.34
C ALA A 371 3.94 44.71 -5.17
N VAL A 372 4.07 44.16 -3.96
CA VAL A 372 3.34 44.64 -2.76
C VAL A 372 3.91 45.98 -2.28
N ASN A 373 3.07 46.83 -1.69
CA ASN A 373 3.47 48.12 -1.15
C ASN A 373 4.71 48.06 -0.26
N ASN A 374 5.65 48.99 -0.50
CA ASN A 374 7.03 48.90 -0.01
C ASN A 374 7.26 49.79 1.23
N PRO A 375 7.37 49.21 2.45
CA PRO A 375 7.59 49.99 3.68
C PRO A 375 8.91 50.77 3.63
N GLY A 376 9.93 50.22 2.96
CA GLY A 376 11.26 50.83 2.86
C GLY A 376 11.31 52.17 2.09
N LYS A 377 10.20 52.63 1.50
CA LYS A 377 10.08 53.99 0.95
C LYS A 377 9.96 55.06 2.05
N TYR A 378 9.55 54.69 3.26
CA TYR A 378 9.33 55.62 4.36
C TYR A 378 10.40 55.46 5.44
N GLU A 379 11.04 56.57 5.82
CA GLU A 379 12.17 56.57 6.76
C GLU A 379 11.82 55.87 8.08
N ARG A 380 10.59 56.06 8.57
CA ARG A 380 10.09 55.48 9.81
C ARG A 380 10.07 53.95 9.86
N TYR A 381 10.02 53.26 8.70
CA TYR A 381 9.99 51.78 8.66
C TYR A 381 11.36 51.15 8.39
N LYS A 382 12.39 51.94 8.03
CA LYS A 382 13.74 51.41 7.73
C LYS A 382 14.42 50.67 8.89
N PRO A 383 14.22 51.03 10.17
CA PRO A 383 14.82 50.28 11.29
C PRO A 383 14.15 48.93 11.57
N PHE A 384 12.92 48.73 11.08
CA PHE A 384 12.08 47.58 11.39
C PHE A 384 12.17 46.50 10.31
N THR A 385 11.74 45.29 10.62
CA THR A 385 11.66 44.13 9.73
C THR A 385 10.21 43.71 9.53
N GLY A 386 9.96 42.75 8.65
CA GLY A 386 8.64 42.15 8.46
C GLY A 386 8.10 41.37 9.67
N LEU A 387 8.87 41.24 10.76
CA LEU A 387 8.43 40.65 12.03
C LEU A 387 7.92 41.70 13.02
N ASP A 388 8.14 42.99 12.75
CA ASP A 388 7.83 44.06 13.68
C ASP A 388 6.44 44.65 13.40
N GLU A 389 5.66 44.84 14.47
CA GLU A 389 4.30 45.40 14.44
C GLU A 389 4.09 46.62 13.53
N PRO A 390 4.97 47.65 13.52
CA PRO A 390 4.78 48.80 12.63
C PRO A 390 4.80 48.44 11.14
N VAL A 391 5.57 47.42 10.75
CA VAL A 391 5.67 46.95 9.37
C VAL A 391 4.53 46.00 9.03
N ILE A 392 4.15 45.13 9.97
CA ILE A 392 2.98 44.24 9.84
C ILE A 392 1.75 45.07 9.54
N HIS A 393 1.41 46.03 10.42
CA HIS A 393 0.26 46.91 10.22
C HIS A 393 0.33 47.65 8.87
N PHE A 394 1.50 48.16 8.48
CA PHE A 394 1.65 48.82 7.17
C PHE A 394 1.32 47.89 5.99
N LEU A 395 1.77 46.63 6.05
CA LEU A 395 1.53 45.66 4.97
C LEU A 395 0.06 45.20 4.94
N GLU A 396 -0.61 45.17 6.07
CA GLU A 396 -2.00 44.73 6.19
C GLU A 396 -3.03 45.83 5.94
N GLU A 397 -2.68 47.10 6.16
CA GLU A 397 -3.62 48.25 6.12
C GLU A 397 -4.27 48.46 4.74
N ASP A 398 -3.51 48.28 3.65
CA ASP A 398 -4.04 48.36 2.27
C ASP A 398 -4.63 47.03 1.77
N GLY A 399 -4.39 45.94 2.50
CA GLY A 399 -4.84 44.59 2.21
C GLY A 399 -4.20 43.90 0.99
N GLU A 400 -3.29 44.54 0.25
CA GLU A 400 -2.70 43.97 -0.98
C GLU A 400 -1.83 42.73 -0.71
N ILE A 401 -1.25 42.64 0.49
CA ILE A 401 -0.42 41.49 0.88
C ILE A 401 -1.25 40.20 1.00
N PHE A 402 -2.54 40.30 1.34
CA PHE A 402 -3.38 39.12 1.58
C PHE A 402 -3.65 38.32 0.29
N PRO A 403 -4.14 38.92 -0.82
CA PRO A 403 -4.31 38.18 -2.08
C PRO A 403 -3.00 37.57 -2.59
N PHE A 404 -1.85 38.24 -2.39
CA PHE A 404 -0.55 37.67 -2.75
C PHE A 404 -0.25 36.39 -1.97
N LEU A 405 -0.44 36.43 -0.64
CA LEU A 405 -0.22 35.28 0.22
C LEU A 405 -1.22 34.14 -0.05
N GLU A 406 -2.50 34.44 -0.27
CA GLU A 406 -3.51 33.41 -0.57
C GLU A 406 -3.15 32.59 -1.81
N HIS A 407 -2.70 33.24 -2.89
CA HIS A 407 -2.27 32.52 -4.09
C HIS A 407 -0.96 31.74 -3.88
N ALA A 408 -0.02 32.31 -3.11
CA ALA A 408 1.19 31.59 -2.74
C ALA A 408 0.86 30.33 -1.91
N TYR A 409 -0.07 30.44 -0.96
CA TYR A 409 -0.55 29.31 -0.15
C TYR A 409 -1.20 28.26 -1.03
N ALA A 410 -2.14 28.62 -1.90
CA ALA A 410 -2.83 27.66 -2.75
C ALA A 410 -1.85 26.81 -3.59
N LEU A 411 -0.81 27.42 -4.15
CA LEU A 411 0.22 26.72 -4.91
C LEU A 411 1.09 25.82 -4.04
N VAL A 412 1.55 26.33 -2.88
CA VAL A 412 2.41 25.57 -1.97
C VAL A 412 1.63 24.42 -1.34
N ASP A 413 0.39 24.64 -0.90
CA ASP A 413 -0.49 23.66 -0.27
C ASP A 413 -0.74 22.46 -1.20
N ALA A 414 -1.03 22.74 -2.48
CA ALA A 414 -1.19 21.70 -3.49
C ALA A 414 0.08 20.85 -3.62
N SER A 415 1.26 21.48 -3.65
CA SER A 415 2.54 20.77 -3.70
C SER A 415 2.86 20.01 -2.42
N VAL A 416 2.69 20.60 -1.23
CA VAL A 416 2.95 19.95 0.07
C VAL A 416 2.09 18.69 0.20
N LYS A 417 0.78 18.80 -0.09
CA LYS A 417 -0.12 17.66 -0.11
C LYS A 417 0.39 16.55 -1.03
N ARG A 418 0.76 16.90 -2.27
CA ARG A 418 1.26 15.90 -3.22
C ARG A 418 2.62 15.33 -2.84
N TYR A 419 3.48 16.12 -2.20
CA TYR A 419 4.80 15.70 -1.77
C TYR A 419 4.70 14.69 -0.62
N MET A 420 3.81 14.94 0.34
CA MET A 420 3.49 13.99 1.41
C MET A 420 2.94 12.69 0.84
N GLU A 421 1.97 12.76 -0.08
CA GLU A 421 1.40 11.56 -0.72
C GLU A 421 2.45 10.75 -1.51
N ARG A 422 3.50 11.41 -2.02
CA ARG A 422 4.57 10.77 -2.81
C ARG A 422 5.81 10.40 -1.99
N GLY A 423 5.84 10.73 -0.69
CA GLY A 423 6.97 10.45 0.19
C GLY A 423 8.24 11.25 -0.12
N PHE A 424 8.11 12.47 -0.66
CA PHE A 424 9.25 13.37 -0.78
C PHE A 424 9.68 13.90 0.59
N THR A 425 10.98 14.12 0.75
CA THR A 425 11.58 14.49 2.04
C THR A 425 11.91 15.98 2.16
N ASN A 426 11.95 16.72 1.05
CA ASN A 426 12.35 18.13 1.05
C ASN A 426 11.52 18.96 0.05
N LEU A 427 11.14 20.18 0.45
CA LEU A 427 10.57 21.22 -0.42
C LEU A 427 11.13 22.58 0.02
N SER A 428 11.52 23.44 -0.93
CA SER A 428 12.05 24.79 -0.63
C SER A 428 11.12 25.88 -1.18
N VAL A 429 10.76 26.86 -0.36
CA VAL A 429 9.90 28.00 -0.72
C VAL A 429 10.56 29.32 -0.31
N TYR A 430 10.83 30.19 -1.27
CA TYR A 430 11.58 31.41 -1.07
C TYR A 430 10.74 32.65 -1.39
N PHE A 431 10.80 33.66 -0.54
CA PHE A 431 10.19 34.97 -0.77
C PHE A 431 11.26 36.02 -0.96
N GLY A 432 11.25 36.69 -2.12
CA GLY A 432 12.22 37.70 -2.48
C GLY A 432 11.66 39.11 -2.39
N CYS A 433 12.41 40.04 -1.80
CA CYS A 433 12.13 41.47 -1.99
C CYS A 433 13.44 42.23 -2.27
N THR A 434 13.36 43.55 -2.46
CA THR A 434 14.55 44.35 -2.82
C THR A 434 15.66 44.28 -1.76
N GLY A 435 15.30 44.40 -0.47
CA GLY A 435 16.25 44.46 0.65
C GLY A 435 16.30 43.21 1.52
N GLY A 436 15.39 42.25 1.35
CA GLY A 436 15.31 41.06 2.22
C GLY A 436 14.87 41.35 3.65
N GLN A 437 14.16 42.46 3.90
CA GLN A 437 13.92 42.99 5.25
C GLN A 437 12.44 43.05 5.65
N HIS A 438 11.55 43.49 4.76
CA HIS A 438 10.14 43.73 5.11
C HIS A 438 9.21 42.68 4.49
N ARG A 439 8.76 42.92 3.25
CA ARG A 439 7.75 42.11 2.54
C ARG A 439 8.10 40.62 2.46
N SER A 440 9.36 40.32 2.15
CA SER A 440 9.84 38.93 2.09
C SER A 440 9.89 38.24 3.45
N VAL A 441 10.26 38.98 4.50
CA VAL A 441 10.34 38.47 5.88
C VAL A 441 8.94 38.14 6.37
N TYR A 442 8.01 39.09 6.24
CA TYR A 442 6.59 38.91 6.55
C TYR A 442 6.00 37.69 5.83
N SER A 443 6.19 37.62 4.50
CA SER A 443 5.60 36.53 3.70
C SER A 443 6.18 35.15 4.05
N ALA A 444 7.49 35.07 4.31
CA ALA A 444 8.14 33.83 4.72
C ALA A 444 7.67 33.36 6.11
N GLN A 445 7.52 34.29 7.06
CA GLN A 445 7.01 33.98 8.40
C GLN A 445 5.60 33.40 8.31
N HIS A 446 4.70 34.08 7.60
CA HIS A 446 3.30 33.66 7.50
C HIS A 446 3.14 32.33 6.75
N LEU A 447 3.89 32.07 5.67
CA LEU A 447 3.85 30.76 5.02
C LEU A 447 4.35 29.65 5.96
N ALA A 448 5.45 29.88 6.70
CA ALA A 448 6.00 28.88 7.60
C ALA A 448 4.98 28.45 8.67
N GLU A 449 4.32 29.43 9.29
CA GLU A 449 3.25 29.19 10.24
C GLU A 449 2.04 28.50 9.62
N HIS A 450 1.62 28.92 8.43
CA HIS A 450 0.51 28.31 7.68
C HIS A 450 0.79 26.84 7.41
N ILE A 451 1.94 26.51 6.81
CA ILE A 451 2.29 25.13 6.45
C ILE A 451 2.40 24.23 7.67
N ASN A 452 3.06 24.68 8.75
CA ASN A 452 3.13 23.89 9.98
C ASN A 452 1.75 23.70 10.62
N ARG A 453 0.88 24.70 10.57
CA ARG A 453 -0.48 24.63 11.12
C ARG A 453 -1.40 23.72 10.30
N GLN A 454 -1.36 23.80 8.98
CA GLN A 454 -2.24 23.05 8.08
C GLN A 454 -1.81 21.59 7.92
N PHE A 455 -0.50 21.34 7.78
CA PHE A 455 0.00 20.01 7.42
C PHE A 455 0.76 19.31 8.54
N GLY A 456 1.09 20.00 9.63
CA GLY A 456 1.86 19.42 10.74
C GLY A 456 3.29 19.02 10.36
N VAL A 457 3.79 19.43 9.20
CA VAL A 457 5.16 19.10 8.73
C VAL A 457 6.20 19.98 9.42
N LYS A 458 7.44 19.47 9.49
CA LYS A 458 8.58 20.26 9.97
C LYS A 458 8.84 21.40 8.99
N VAL A 459 8.98 22.62 9.52
CA VAL A 459 9.33 23.80 8.70
C VAL A 459 10.62 24.43 9.22
N GLU A 460 11.59 24.62 8.33
CA GLU A 460 12.83 25.35 8.61
C GLU A 460 12.71 26.75 8.02
N LEU A 461 12.54 27.76 8.86
CA LEU A 461 12.38 29.15 8.45
C LEU A 461 13.70 29.91 8.60
N VAL A 462 14.14 30.54 7.51
CA VAL A 462 15.39 31.32 7.46
C VAL A 462 15.14 32.72 6.91
N HIS A 463 15.48 33.74 7.69
CA HIS A 463 15.53 35.13 7.21
C HIS A 463 16.98 35.51 6.88
N ARG A 464 17.37 35.29 5.62
CA ARG A 464 18.77 35.32 5.17
C ARG A 464 19.48 36.64 5.49
N GLU A 465 18.86 37.78 5.24
CA GLU A 465 19.48 39.08 5.51
C GLU A 465 19.40 39.51 6.97
N GLN A 466 18.50 38.91 7.76
CA GLN A 466 18.39 39.18 9.20
C GLN A 466 19.24 38.22 10.04
N ASN A 467 19.80 37.16 9.44
CA ASN A 467 20.50 36.07 10.11
C ASN A 467 19.66 35.42 11.23
N ILE A 468 18.35 35.27 10.99
CA ILE A 468 17.42 34.62 11.90
C ILE A 468 17.07 33.26 11.31
N GLU A 469 17.20 32.21 12.14
CA GLU A 469 16.78 30.85 11.80
C GLU A 469 15.84 30.34 12.89
N SER A 470 14.76 29.67 12.49
CA SER A 470 13.81 29.05 13.40
C SER A 470 13.30 27.74 12.82
N VAL A 471 12.91 26.83 13.70
CA VAL A 471 12.36 25.53 13.32
C VAL A 471 11.00 25.37 13.95
N PHE A 472 10.00 25.11 13.13
CA PHE A 472 8.68 24.66 13.56
C PHE A 472 8.71 23.14 13.52
N ASP A 473 8.68 22.50 14.68
CA ASP A 473 8.68 21.03 14.77
C ASP A 473 7.42 20.43 14.14
N ALA A 474 7.57 19.21 13.61
CA ALA A 474 6.44 18.45 13.12
C ALA A 474 5.46 18.17 14.26
N LYS A 475 4.16 18.34 14.00
CA LYS A 475 3.09 18.00 14.94
C LYS A 475 2.74 16.53 14.73
N GLY A 476 3.06 15.71 15.73
CA GLY A 476 2.94 14.24 15.70
C GLY A 476 1.51 13.73 15.72
#